data_AF-A0A2W5FNE6-F1
#
_entry.id   AF-A0A2W5FNE6-F1
#
_cell.length_a   1.000
_cell.length_b   1.000
_cell.length_c   1.000
_cell.angle_alpha   90.00
_cell.angle_beta   90.00
_cell.angle_gamma   90.00
#
_symmetry.space_group_name_H-M   'P 1'
#
loop_
_entity.id
_entity.type
_entity.pdbx_description
1 polymer ?
#
loop_
_entity_poly.entity_id
_entity_poly.type
_entity_poly.pdbx_seq_one_letter_code
_entity_poly.pdbx_strand_id
1 'polypeptide(L)'
;MPTAALAAIVERFYHAPLALEVLMLKRLLTTICVTLGLLQGGLPAWADTTYTLRALTVSVDFPCCDPDFGNTRLTDTFANGNPLMGTPYGSTAGISGNAQYAAINQGFGSDVEMNGPATDFYGTTYGIGGLQFRRSEAIAAPTNLDAPGTTSTINRLVLINPTASSLLNPGQSFEVNSYWNFSAPEAGTGYGQRLTDNTQAILTPGSPAFDNQVDLRVIRGNDGSPVVQLRRQTYDGNTLANQSFTLSVAGALDSGWTLADVALIEFNLHYNTGNPVLLASFNLSDALGNDIGGRTFSQQLGIFSGEAFSTFTVGTFYTEAVPEPATVWLLGGGAALLLVAQRRRSAIRREPR
;
A
#
# COMPACT_ATOMS: atom_id res chain seq x y z
N MET A 1 34.37 -76.68 18.44
CA MET A 1 34.27 -75.64 17.39
C MET A 1 33.05 -76.01 16.55
N PRO A 2 31.87 -75.36 16.71
CA PRO A 2 31.65 -73.98 16.29
C PRO A 2 30.72 -73.16 17.25
N THR A 3 31.17 -72.01 17.74
CA THR A 3 30.33 -71.08 18.54
C THR A 3 30.39 -69.63 18.06
N ALA A 4 31.07 -69.34 16.95
CA ALA A 4 31.16 -67.99 16.38
C ALA A 4 30.12 -67.70 15.27
N ALA A 5 29.51 -68.71 14.66
CA ALA A 5 28.59 -68.50 13.52
C ALA A 5 27.14 -68.19 13.92
N LEU A 6 26.72 -68.51 15.15
CA LEU A 6 25.34 -68.28 15.61
C LEU A 6 25.13 -66.89 16.23
N ALA A 7 26.17 -66.30 16.85
CA ALA A 7 26.09 -64.96 17.44
C ALA A 7 25.96 -63.85 16.38
N ALA A 8 26.60 -64.03 15.21
CA ALA A 8 26.53 -63.05 14.11
C ALA A 8 25.19 -63.02 13.37
N ILE A 9 24.35 -64.06 13.52
CA ILE A 9 23.01 -64.10 12.91
C ILE A 9 21.97 -63.46 13.83
N VAL A 10 22.12 -63.57 15.15
CA VAL A 10 21.19 -62.96 16.12
C VAL A 10 21.36 -61.44 16.20
N GLU A 11 22.59 -60.91 16.07
CA GLU A 11 22.83 -59.46 16.03
C GLU A 11 22.30 -58.77 14.76
N ARG A 12 22.19 -59.50 13.63
CA ARG A 12 21.61 -58.95 12.39
C ARG A 12 20.09 -58.85 12.39
N PHE A 13 19.39 -59.56 13.28
CA PHE A 13 17.93 -59.53 13.34
C PHE A 13 17.34 -58.55 14.38
N TYR A 14 18.14 -58.06 15.33
CA TYR A 14 17.66 -57.13 16.36
C TYR A 14 17.58 -55.65 15.93
N HIS A 15 18.23 -55.25 14.83
CA HIS A 15 18.19 -53.87 14.32
C HIS A 15 17.44 -53.70 12.99
N ALA A 16 16.96 -54.78 12.39
CA ALA A 16 16.22 -54.76 11.13
C ALA A 16 14.86 -54.01 11.18
N PRO A 17 14.03 -54.07 12.24
CA PRO A 17 12.73 -53.38 12.22
C PRO A 17 12.88 -51.85 12.31
N LEU A 18 13.87 -51.35 13.05
CA LEU A 18 14.15 -49.91 13.15
C LEU A 18 14.71 -49.34 11.84
N ALA A 19 15.57 -50.07 11.13
CA ALA A 19 16.12 -49.62 9.86
C ALA A 19 15.05 -49.55 8.75
N LEU A 20 14.12 -50.51 8.72
CA LEU A 20 13.01 -50.50 7.76
C LEU A 20 12.00 -49.40 8.07
N GLU A 21 11.69 -49.16 9.35
CA GLU A 21 10.81 -48.06 9.77
C GLU A 21 11.42 -46.68 9.49
N VAL A 22 12.73 -46.48 9.72
CA VAL A 22 13.41 -45.22 9.40
C VAL A 22 13.52 -45.00 7.89
N LEU A 23 13.72 -46.05 7.10
CA LEU A 23 13.77 -45.95 5.63
C LEU A 23 12.38 -45.66 5.04
N MET A 24 11.33 -46.27 5.59
CA MET A 24 9.94 -45.96 5.24
C MET A 24 9.54 -44.55 5.66
N LEU A 25 9.97 -44.10 6.85
CA LEU A 25 9.73 -42.74 7.32
C LEU A 25 10.45 -41.70 6.44
N LYS A 26 11.70 -41.96 6.04
CA LYS A 26 12.43 -41.12 5.09
C LYS A 26 11.74 -41.07 3.73
N ARG A 27 11.36 -42.21 3.15
CA ARG A 27 10.63 -42.24 1.86
C ARG A 27 9.27 -41.57 1.96
N LEU A 28 8.55 -41.72 3.08
CA LEU A 28 7.30 -41.02 3.32
C LEU A 28 7.54 -39.51 3.43
N LEU A 29 8.56 -39.07 4.17
CA LEU A 29 8.93 -37.65 4.26
C LEU A 29 9.34 -37.09 2.90
N THR A 30 10.17 -37.79 2.12
CA THR A 30 10.58 -37.33 0.78
C THR A 30 9.39 -37.29 -0.17
N THR A 31 8.49 -38.26 -0.10
CA THR A 31 7.27 -38.28 -0.93
C THR A 31 6.32 -37.16 -0.51
N ILE A 32 6.16 -36.90 0.78
CA ILE A 32 5.41 -35.76 1.34
C ILE A 32 6.05 -34.44 0.92
N CYS A 33 7.37 -34.27 1.01
CA CYS A 33 8.06 -33.06 0.57
C CYS A 33 7.97 -32.84 -0.94
N VAL A 34 8.02 -33.89 -1.75
CA VAL A 34 7.88 -33.81 -3.22
C VAL A 34 6.43 -33.54 -3.64
N THR A 35 5.44 -34.14 -2.95
CA THR A 35 4.02 -33.79 -3.17
C THR A 35 3.66 -32.41 -2.61
N LEU A 36 4.30 -31.95 -1.54
CA LEU A 36 4.19 -30.58 -1.01
C LEU A 36 4.77 -29.54 -1.96
N GLY A 37 5.88 -29.86 -2.65
CA GLY A 37 6.44 -29.00 -3.70
C GLY A 37 5.58 -28.96 -4.98
N LEU A 38 4.76 -29.98 -5.24
CA LEU A 38 3.86 -30.06 -6.40
C LEU A 38 2.42 -29.58 -6.10
N LEU A 39 2.02 -29.51 -4.83
CA LEU A 39 0.73 -28.97 -4.36
C LEU A 39 0.82 -27.54 -3.83
N GLN A 40 2.00 -26.90 -3.91
CA GLN A 40 2.05 -25.47 -4.19
C GLN A 40 1.55 -25.25 -5.62
N GLY A 41 0.26 -25.53 -5.86
CA GLY A 41 -0.46 -24.88 -6.94
C GLY A 41 -0.20 -23.40 -6.71
N GLY A 42 0.59 -22.81 -7.62
CA GLY A 42 1.06 -21.45 -7.46
C GLY A 42 -0.13 -20.61 -7.06
N LEU A 43 -0.08 -20.05 -5.85
CA LEU A 43 -0.82 -18.82 -5.59
C LEU A 43 -0.53 -17.96 -6.81
N PRO A 44 -1.56 -17.42 -7.51
CA PRO A 44 -1.32 -16.66 -8.72
C PRO A 44 -0.19 -15.70 -8.38
N ALA A 45 0.94 -15.79 -9.09
CA ALA A 45 2.01 -14.85 -8.88
C ALA A 45 1.40 -13.51 -9.30
N TRP A 46 0.93 -12.74 -8.31
CA TRP A 46 0.41 -11.41 -8.58
C TRP A 46 1.57 -10.66 -9.21
N ALA A 47 1.32 -10.06 -10.38
CA ALA A 47 2.30 -9.18 -10.99
C ALA A 47 2.73 -8.14 -9.95
N ASP A 48 4.01 -7.75 -9.93
CA ASP A 48 4.51 -6.75 -8.99
C ASP A 48 3.87 -5.40 -9.32
N THR A 49 2.69 -5.16 -8.73
CA THR A 49 1.85 -4.00 -9.02
C THR A 49 2.65 -2.75 -8.67
N THR A 50 2.80 -1.86 -9.65
CA THR A 50 3.59 -0.64 -9.51
C THR A 50 2.75 0.56 -9.90
N TYR A 51 2.75 1.59 -9.05
CA TYR A 51 2.13 2.88 -9.35
C TYR A 51 3.22 3.95 -9.39
N THR A 52 3.10 4.91 -10.29
CA THR A 52 4.10 5.96 -10.48
C THR A 52 3.53 7.33 -10.10
N LEU A 53 4.14 7.95 -9.11
CA LEU A 53 3.97 9.37 -8.80
C LEU A 53 4.95 10.18 -9.65
N ARG A 54 4.45 11.19 -10.35
CA ARG A 54 5.24 12.08 -11.21
C ARG A 54 5.68 13.34 -10.51
N ALA A 55 4.76 13.93 -9.77
CA ALA A 55 5.04 15.14 -9.04
C ALA A 55 4.09 15.28 -7.86
N LEU A 56 4.51 16.07 -6.88
CA LEU A 56 3.62 16.64 -5.89
C LEU A 56 3.82 18.14 -5.85
N THR A 57 2.76 18.87 -5.53
CA THR A 57 2.84 20.30 -5.24
C THR A 57 2.11 20.58 -3.94
N VAL A 58 2.75 21.31 -3.04
CA VAL A 58 2.15 21.86 -1.83
C VAL A 58 2.29 23.36 -1.88
N SER A 59 1.16 24.00 -1.68
CA SER A 59 0.94 25.40 -1.93
C SER A 59 0.30 25.94 -0.66
N VAL A 60 0.88 26.96 -0.02
CA VAL A 60 0.38 27.52 1.25
C VAL A 60 0.34 29.06 1.19
N ASP A 61 -0.63 29.65 1.89
CA ASP A 61 -0.83 31.09 2.03
C ASP A 61 -1.23 31.79 0.71
N PHE A 62 -2.37 31.40 0.13
CA PHE A 62 -3.00 32.15 -0.96
C PHE A 62 -4.09 33.06 -0.42
N PRO A 63 -4.03 34.39 -0.68
CA PRO A 63 -5.17 35.26 -0.47
C PRO A 63 -6.25 34.89 -1.50
N CYS A 64 -7.22 34.08 -1.07
CA CYS A 64 -8.56 33.70 -1.60
C CYS A 64 -8.98 33.89 -3.09
N CYS A 65 -8.12 34.25 -4.03
CA CYS A 65 -8.50 34.52 -5.42
C CYS A 65 -7.36 34.50 -6.44
N ASP A 66 -6.10 34.20 -6.07
CA ASP A 66 -5.03 34.03 -7.06
C ASP A 66 -4.03 32.90 -6.69
N PRO A 67 -4.09 31.73 -7.35
CA PRO A 67 -3.18 30.60 -7.10
C PRO A 67 -1.74 30.88 -7.55
N ASP A 68 -1.47 31.96 -8.29
CA ASP A 68 -0.11 32.38 -8.64
C ASP A 68 0.55 33.27 -7.57
N PHE A 69 -0.20 33.66 -6.52
CA PHE A 69 0.30 34.46 -5.39
C PHE A 69 0.40 33.65 -4.08
N GLY A 70 0.96 32.45 -4.17
CA GLY A 70 1.34 31.68 -2.99
C GLY A 70 2.60 32.26 -2.38
N ASN A 71 2.55 32.59 -1.09
CA ASN A 71 3.78 32.99 -0.41
C ASN A 71 4.74 31.82 -0.28
N THR A 72 4.30 30.55 -0.19
CA THR A 72 5.16 29.35 -0.19
C THR A 72 4.64 28.28 -1.15
N ARG A 73 5.46 27.87 -2.13
CA ARG A 73 5.16 26.75 -3.03
C ARG A 73 6.32 25.76 -3.06
N LEU A 74 6.00 24.50 -2.81
CA LEU A 74 6.89 23.35 -2.88
C LEU A 74 6.41 22.49 -4.04
N THR A 75 7.26 22.27 -5.04
CA THR A 75 6.97 21.37 -6.16
C THR A 75 8.11 20.39 -6.29
N ASP A 76 7.83 19.12 -6.06
CA ASP A 76 8.81 18.05 -6.20
C ASP A 76 8.45 17.11 -7.34
N THR A 77 9.44 16.82 -8.16
CA THR A 77 9.38 16.04 -9.39
C THR A 77 10.23 14.77 -9.32
N PHE A 78 10.79 14.46 -8.14
CA PHE A 78 11.53 13.22 -7.87
C PHE A 78 12.65 12.93 -8.89
N ALA A 79 13.49 13.95 -9.11
CA ALA A 79 14.51 13.97 -10.16
C ALA A 79 15.93 14.22 -9.61
N ASN A 80 16.15 14.00 -8.31
CA ASN A 80 17.40 14.36 -7.64
C ASN A 80 18.23 13.14 -7.18
N GLY A 81 17.80 11.92 -7.52
CA GLY A 81 18.46 10.68 -7.13
C GLY A 81 18.16 10.24 -5.68
N ASN A 82 17.26 10.90 -4.97
CA ASN A 82 16.90 10.57 -3.61
C ASN A 82 15.39 10.74 -3.35
N PRO A 83 14.63 9.64 -3.22
CA PRO A 83 13.16 9.68 -3.07
C PRO A 83 12.68 10.32 -1.76
N LEU A 84 13.60 10.57 -0.82
CA LEU A 84 13.30 11.15 0.49
C LEU A 84 13.67 12.63 0.62
N MET A 85 14.25 13.21 -0.43
CA MET A 85 14.59 14.61 -0.49
C MET A 85 13.92 15.19 -1.72
N GLY A 86 13.33 16.37 -1.62
CA GLY A 86 12.79 17.07 -2.77
C GLY A 86 13.60 18.29 -3.14
N THR A 87 13.04 19.06 -4.08
CA THR A 87 13.60 20.31 -4.55
C THR A 87 13.62 21.38 -3.44
N PRO A 88 14.52 22.37 -3.55
CA PRO A 88 14.45 23.57 -2.73
C PRO A 88 13.13 24.31 -2.98
N TYR A 89 12.52 24.81 -1.91
CA TYR A 89 11.38 25.71 -1.97
C TYR A 89 11.73 26.99 -1.20
N GLY A 90 11.11 28.10 -1.62
CA GLY A 90 11.30 29.41 -1.01
C GLY A 90 9.97 30.11 -0.85
N SER A 91 9.85 30.90 0.22
CA SER A 91 8.70 31.73 0.47
C SER A 91 9.03 33.20 0.49
N THR A 92 8.07 34.04 0.07
CA THR A 92 8.15 35.50 0.24
C THR A 92 8.17 35.91 1.71
N ALA A 93 7.72 35.04 2.62
CA ALA A 93 7.84 35.18 4.07
C ALA A 93 9.21 34.74 4.63
N GLY A 94 10.17 34.39 3.77
CA GLY A 94 11.55 34.05 4.16
C GLY A 94 11.75 32.60 4.62
N ILE A 95 10.76 31.73 4.47
CA ILE A 95 10.91 30.29 4.70
C ILE A 95 11.61 29.71 3.47
N SER A 96 12.79 29.13 3.66
CA SER A 96 13.49 28.42 2.59
C SER A 96 14.09 27.13 3.13
N GLY A 97 14.12 26.11 2.27
CA GLY A 97 14.61 24.78 2.63
C GLY A 97 14.41 23.80 1.49
N ASN A 98 14.69 22.52 1.75
CA ASN A 98 14.35 21.45 0.82
C ASN A 98 13.15 20.70 1.38
N ALA A 99 12.27 20.22 0.48
CA ALA A 99 11.27 19.24 0.89
C ALA A 99 11.99 18.01 1.46
N GLN A 100 11.49 17.47 2.57
CA GLN A 100 11.99 16.25 3.18
C GLN A 100 10.83 15.29 3.35
N TYR A 101 11.11 14.02 3.18
CA TYR A 101 10.09 13.00 3.29
C TYR A 101 10.51 11.87 4.23
N ALA A 102 9.52 11.30 4.91
CA ALA A 102 9.63 10.02 5.56
C ALA A 102 8.90 8.97 4.71
N ALA A 103 9.48 7.79 4.56
CA ALA A 103 8.82 6.68 3.89
C ALA A 103 8.23 5.71 4.92
N ILE A 104 7.03 5.21 4.61
CA ILE A 104 6.38 4.11 5.31
C ILE A 104 6.35 2.93 4.33
N ASN A 105 7.49 2.23 4.26
CA ASN A 105 7.73 1.10 3.38
C ASN A 105 8.96 0.31 3.89
N GLN A 106 9.38 -0.73 3.17
CA GLN A 106 10.59 -1.52 3.50
C GLN A 106 11.90 -0.82 3.10
N GLY A 107 11.82 0.47 2.75
CA GLY A 107 12.84 1.18 2.01
C GLY A 107 12.52 1.20 0.51
N PHE A 108 12.95 2.27 -0.13
CA PHE A 108 12.90 2.40 -1.58
C PHE A 108 14.09 1.69 -2.23
N GLY A 109 13.84 0.90 -3.27
CA GLY A 109 14.90 0.32 -4.10
C GLY A 109 15.75 1.40 -4.80
N SER A 110 16.93 1.00 -5.30
CA SER A 110 17.88 1.93 -5.94
C SER A 110 17.40 2.51 -7.29
N ASP A 111 16.32 1.98 -7.84
CA ASP A 111 15.76 2.31 -9.15
C ASP A 111 14.30 2.80 -9.09
N VAL A 112 13.80 3.14 -7.90
CA VAL A 112 12.43 3.67 -7.76
C VAL A 112 12.29 5.07 -8.29
N GLU A 113 13.37 5.85 -8.23
CA GLU A 113 13.45 7.13 -8.92
C GLU A 113 13.85 6.87 -10.36
N MET A 114 12.94 7.22 -11.26
CA MET A 114 13.18 7.17 -12.67
C MET A 114 14.02 8.38 -13.08
N ASN A 115 15.33 8.25 -12.91
CA ASN A 115 16.31 9.24 -13.34
C ASN A 115 16.52 9.14 -14.84
N GLY A 116 15.77 9.93 -15.59
CA GLY A 116 15.98 10.10 -17.01
C GLY A 116 15.07 11.21 -17.54
N PRO A 117 15.44 11.86 -18.65
CA PRO A 117 14.48 12.65 -19.41
C PRO A 117 13.35 11.71 -19.85
N ALA A 118 12.26 11.67 -19.10
CA ALA A 118 11.00 11.28 -19.65
C ALA A 118 10.57 12.49 -20.48
N THR A 119 10.62 12.35 -21.81
CA THR A 119 9.80 13.22 -22.65
C THR A 119 8.38 13.08 -22.14
N ASP A 120 7.75 14.21 -21.79
CA ASP A 120 6.31 14.25 -21.85
C ASP A 120 5.88 13.83 -23.27
N PHE A 121 4.60 13.59 -23.47
CA PHE A 121 4.16 13.20 -24.80
C PHE A 121 4.28 14.33 -25.84
N TYR A 122 4.53 15.59 -25.42
CA TYR A 122 4.88 16.69 -26.33
C TYR A 122 6.33 16.61 -26.85
N GLY A 123 7.13 15.62 -26.43
CA GLY A 123 8.54 15.55 -26.77
C GLY A 123 9.37 16.65 -26.11
N THR A 124 8.79 17.38 -25.16
CA THR A 124 9.46 18.40 -24.38
C THR A 124 10.22 17.71 -23.26
N THR A 125 11.53 17.93 -23.22
CA THR A 125 12.38 17.38 -22.17
C THR A 125 12.18 18.19 -20.89
N TYR A 126 11.14 17.88 -20.13
CA TYR A 126 11.09 18.26 -18.73
C TYR A 126 11.95 17.26 -17.95
N GLY A 127 12.94 17.73 -17.20
CA GLY A 127 13.78 16.90 -16.33
C GLY A 127 13.01 16.40 -15.10
N ILE A 128 11.83 15.80 -15.28
CA ILE A 128 10.98 15.33 -14.20
C ILE A 128 11.11 13.81 -14.17
N GLY A 129 11.66 13.32 -13.07
CA GLY A 129 11.76 11.92 -12.80
C GLY A 129 10.40 11.35 -12.41
N GLY A 130 10.38 10.51 -11.41
CA GLY A 130 9.15 9.93 -10.91
C GLY A 130 9.46 8.86 -9.90
N LEU A 131 8.59 8.75 -8.91
CA LEU A 131 8.74 7.82 -7.82
C LEU A 131 7.82 6.63 -8.03
N GLN A 132 8.41 5.45 -8.18
CA GLN A 132 7.68 4.20 -8.26
C GLN A 132 7.34 3.69 -6.86
N PHE A 133 6.07 3.41 -6.63
CA PHE A 133 5.57 2.69 -5.47
C PHE A 133 5.34 1.25 -5.90
N ARG A 134 6.25 0.36 -5.49
CA ARG A 134 6.15 -1.07 -5.76
C ARG A 134 5.45 -1.77 -4.61
N ARG A 135 4.69 -2.81 -4.94
CA ARG A 135 4.04 -3.65 -3.95
C ARG A 135 5.04 -4.45 -3.13
N SER A 136 6.11 -4.95 -3.75
CA SER A 136 7.20 -5.66 -3.07
C SER A 136 7.87 -4.84 -1.95
N GLU A 137 7.79 -3.52 -1.99
CA GLU A 137 8.33 -2.60 -0.98
C GLU A 137 7.31 -2.22 0.10
N ALA A 138 6.05 -2.63 -0.04
CA ALA A 138 5.00 -2.29 0.91
C ALA A 138 5.24 -2.97 2.27
N ILE A 139 4.81 -2.29 3.34
CA ILE A 139 4.78 -2.85 4.71
C ILE A 139 3.35 -3.04 5.17
N ALA A 140 3.13 -3.87 6.18
CA ALA A 140 1.84 -3.99 6.85
C ALA A 140 1.34 -2.60 7.28
N ALA A 141 0.08 -2.30 6.97
CA ALA A 141 -0.53 -1.03 7.36
C ALA A 141 -0.56 -0.95 8.90
N PRO A 142 -0.23 0.20 9.50
CA PRO A 142 -0.25 0.35 10.96
C PRO A 142 -1.68 0.42 11.53
N THR A 143 -2.73 0.12 10.75
CA THR A 143 -4.12 0.33 11.14
C THR A 143 -4.81 -0.99 11.50
N ASN A 144 -5.35 -1.05 12.70
CA ASN A 144 -6.31 -2.05 13.19
C ASN A 144 -7.74 -1.85 12.60
N LEU A 145 -7.84 -1.20 11.44
CA LEU A 145 -9.10 -0.89 10.75
C LEU A 145 -9.37 -1.82 9.55
N ASP A 146 -8.52 -2.82 9.34
CA ASP A 146 -8.73 -3.82 8.30
C ASP A 146 -9.94 -4.70 8.65
N ALA A 147 -10.74 -5.05 7.64
CA ALA A 147 -11.84 -5.96 7.83
C ALA A 147 -11.31 -7.33 8.32
N PRO A 148 -12.04 -8.05 9.19
CA PRO A 148 -11.65 -9.39 9.59
C PRO A 148 -11.37 -10.28 8.37
N GLY A 149 -10.25 -11.00 8.40
CA GLY A 149 -9.82 -11.85 7.29
C GLY A 149 -9.17 -11.09 6.13
N THR A 150 -8.75 -9.84 6.32
CA THR A 150 -7.91 -9.11 5.37
C THR A 150 -6.61 -8.64 6.00
N THR A 151 -5.57 -8.51 5.18
CA THR A 151 -4.32 -7.85 5.52
C THR A 151 -4.10 -6.70 4.54
N SER A 152 -3.98 -5.48 5.06
CA SER A 152 -3.55 -4.35 4.24
C SER A 152 -2.06 -4.11 4.37
N THR A 153 -1.43 -3.85 3.24
CA THR A 153 -0.08 -3.29 3.15
C THR A 153 -0.14 -1.93 2.47
N ILE A 154 0.85 -1.08 2.74
CA ILE A 154 0.95 0.27 2.21
C ILE A 154 2.38 0.58 1.81
N ASN A 155 2.52 1.48 0.85
CA ASN A 155 3.77 2.15 0.53
C ASN A 155 3.45 3.65 0.47
N ARG A 156 4.02 4.46 1.38
CA ARG A 156 3.68 5.88 1.48
C ARG A 156 4.91 6.76 1.63
N LEU A 157 4.79 7.95 1.08
CA LEU A 157 5.67 9.08 1.30
C LEU A 157 4.94 10.13 2.13
N VAL A 158 5.56 10.57 3.21
CA VAL A 158 5.03 11.54 4.16
C VAL A 158 5.86 12.81 4.05
N LEU A 159 5.22 13.93 3.73
CA LEU A 159 5.92 15.22 3.73
C LEU A 159 6.26 15.59 5.17
N ILE A 160 7.56 15.63 5.47
CA ILE A 160 8.07 16.10 6.76
C ILE A 160 7.94 17.61 6.76
N ASN A 161 7.41 18.12 7.85
CA ASN A 161 7.32 19.54 8.07
C ASN A 161 8.73 20.16 8.12
N PRO A 162 9.08 21.06 7.19
CA PRO A 162 10.45 21.56 7.06
C PRO A 162 10.79 22.66 8.08
N THR A 163 9.80 23.16 8.83
CA THR A 163 9.97 24.16 9.90
C THR A 163 9.49 23.64 11.25
N ALA A 164 9.84 24.33 12.34
CA ALA A 164 9.33 24.02 13.68
C ALA A 164 7.80 24.20 13.81
N SER A 165 7.21 25.04 12.96
CA SER A 165 5.75 25.25 12.79
C SER A 165 5.19 24.38 11.68
N SER A 166 3.96 23.86 11.81
CA SER A 166 3.33 23.03 10.77
C SER A 166 3.14 23.77 9.44
N LEU A 167 3.55 23.13 8.35
CA LEU A 167 3.32 23.58 6.97
C LEU A 167 1.83 23.74 6.64
N LEU A 168 0.97 22.85 7.12
CA LEU A 168 -0.49 22.93 6.92
C LEU A 168 -1.18 23.11 8.27
N ASN A 169 -1.97 24.18 8.42
CA ASN A 169 -2.63 24.54 9.67
C ASN A 169 -3.97 25.27 9.39
N PRO A 170 -4.90 25.35 10.37
CA PRO A 170 -6.23 25.93 10.16
C PRO A 170 -6.21 27.45 9.97
N GLY A 171 -5.08 28.11 10.22
CA GLY A 171 -4.92 29.55 10.03
C GLY A 171 -4.53 29.95 8.61
N GLN A 172 -4.22 28.98 7.74
CA GLN A 172 -3.70 29.21 6.38
C GLN A 172 -4.50 28.48 5.32
N SER A 173 -4.76 29.14 4.19
CA SER A 173 -5.31 28.48 3.01
C SER A 173 -4.20 27.68 2.35
N PHE A 174 -4.52 26.49 1.86
CA PHE A 174 -3.55 25.64 1.21
C PHE A 174 -4.17 24.81 0.10
N GLU A 175 -3.30 24.36 -0.80
CA GLU A 175 -3.62 23.45 -1.88
C GLU A 175 -2.54 22.36 -1.93
N VAL A 176 -2.96 21.10 -2.04
CA VAL A 176 -2.04 19.98 -2.23
C VAL A 176 -2.46 19.16 -3.45
N ASN A 177 -1.48 18.98 -4.34
CA ASN A 177 -1.65 18.30 -5.60
C ASN A 177 -0.71 17.10 -5.70
N SER A 178 -1.19 15.99 -6.25
CA SER A 178 -0.35 14.87 -6.67
C SER A 178 -0.71 14.40 -8.07
N TYR A 179 0.31 14.14 -8.87
CA TYR A 179 0.20 13.76 -10.27
C TYR A 179 0.66 12.33 -10.43
N TRP A 180 -0.22 11.46 -10.93
CA TRP A 180 0.04 10.03 -11.06
C TRP A 180 -0.10 9.60 -12.51
N ASN A 181 0.75 8.66 -12.94
CA ASN A 181 0.43 7.88 -14.14
C ASN A 181 -0.90 7.17 -13.89
N PHE A 182 -1.85 7.36 -14.79
CA PHE A 182 -3.12 6.68 -14.69
C PHE A 182 -2.91 5.20 -14.96
N SER A 183 -3.25 4.39 -13.95
CA SER A 183 -3.37 2.95 -14.06
C SER A 183 -4.69 2.54 -13.41
N ALA A 184 -5.47 1.70 -14.09
CA ALA A 184 -6.69 1.15 -13.49
C ALA A 184 -6.30 0.19 -12.35
N PRO A 185 -6.77 0.41 -11.10
CA PRO A 185 -6.38 -0.46 -10.01
C PRO A 185 -6.98 -1.86 -10.13
N GLU A 186 -6.21 -2.86 -9.72
CA GLU A 186 -6.73 -4.21 -9.47
C GLU A 186 -7.60 -4.22 -8.20
N ALA A 187 -8.36 -5.31 -8.01
CA ALA A 187 -9.17 -5.48 -6.81
C ALA A 187 -8.30 -5.41 -5.54
N GLY A 188 -8.74 -4.63 -4.55
CA GLY A 188 -8.01 -4.46 -3.30
C GLY A 188 -6.81 -3.50 -3.38
N THR A 189 -6.50 -2.93 -4.54
CA THR A 189 -5.37 -2.01 -4.70
C THR A 189 -5.82 -0.58 -5.00
N GLY A 190 -4.93 0.38 -4.80
CA GLY A 190 -5.14 1.75 -5.25
C GLY A 190 -4.01 2.69 -4.84
N TYR A 191 -4.12 3.93 -5.31
CA TYR A 191 -3.12 4.98 -5.14
C TYR A 191 -3.77 6.35 -5.03
N GLY A 192 -3.06 7.30 -4.40
CA GLY A 192 -3.49 8.68 -4.31
C GLY A 192 -2.86 9.42 -3.14
N GLN A 193 -3.63 10.33 -2.55
CA GLN A 193 -3.16 11.23 -1.50
C GLN A 193 -4.06 11.24 -0.28
N ARG A 194 -3.50 11.71 0.83
CA ARG A 194 -4.15 11.75 2.13
C ARG A 194 -3.67 12.94 2.95
N LEU A 195 -4.62 13.58 3.63
CA LEU A 195 -4.39 14.49 4.74
C LEU A 195 -4.74 13.81 6.06
N THR A 196 -3.93 14.01 7.09
CA THR A 196 -4.21 13.51 8.45
C THR A 196 -3.67 14.44 9.52
N ASP A 197 -4.38 14.59 10.62
CA ASP A 197 -4.09 15.52 11.71
C ASP A 197 -3.01 15.04 12.71
N ASN A 198 -2.54 13.80 12.63
CA ASN A 198 -1.55 13.26 13.58
C ASN A 198 -0.27 12.75 12.90
N THR A 199 0.76 13.60 12.81
CA THR A 199 2.10 13.27 12.24
C THR A 199 2.80 12.12 12.97
N GLN A 200 2.76 12.08 14.30
CA GLN A 200 3.54 11.10 15.08
C GLN A 200 2.97 9.68 14.97
N ALA A 201 1.65 9.55 14.87
CA ALA A 201 1.02 8.25 14.66
C ALA A 201 1.35 7.65 13.30
N ILE A 202 1.62 8.48 12.28
CA ILE A 202 1.98 8.00 10.93
C ILE A 202 3.35 7.29 10.97
N LEU A 203 4.30 7.87 11.70
CA LEU A 203 5.71 7.47 11.67
C LEU A 203 6.06 6.38 12.69
N THR A 204 5.15 6.05 13.62
CA THR A 204 5.41 5.10 14.70
C THR A 204 4.54 3.85 14.53
N PRO A 205 5.13 2.70 14.16
CA PRO A 205 4.39 1.43 14.10
C PRO A 205 3.72 1.11 15.45
N GLY A 206 2.42 0.81 15.42
CA GLY A 206 1.65 0.45 16.61
C GLY A 206 1.12 1.63 17.44
N SER A 207 1.32 2.88 16.99
CA SER A 207 0.65 4.04 17.58
C SER A 207 -0.88 3.97 17.35
N PRO A 208 -1.73 4.37 18.32
CA PRO A 208 -3.17 4.45 18.10
C PRO A 208 -3.50 5.30 16.87
N ALA A 209 -4.52 4.86 16.15
CA ALA A 209 -4.91 5.36 14.83
C ALA A 209 -5.28 6.85 14.86
N PHE A 210 -5.01 7.53 13.74
CA PHE A 210 -5.30 8.92 13.42
C PHE A 210 -6.68 9.40 13.91
N ASP A 211 -6.74 10.61 14.48
CA ASP A 211 -7.99 11.22 14.94
C ASP A 211 -8.87 11.60 13.73
N ASN A 212 -8.29 12.18 12.67
CA ASN A 212 -8.96 12.36 11.39
C ASN A 212 -8.03 12.12 10.19
N GLN A 213 -8.64 11.61 9.13
CA GLN A 213 -7.99 11.49 7.83
C GLN A 213 -8.98 11.76 6.70
N VAL A 214 -8.50 12.42 5.65
CA VAL A 214 -9.19 12.54 4.37
C VAL A 214 -8.30 11.95 3.29
N ASP A 215 -8.83 10.97 2.57
CA ASP A 215 -8.18 10.30 1.44
C ASP A 215 -8.85 10.73 0.13
N LEU A 216 -8.03 10.93 -0.90
CA LEU A 216 -8.46 11.06 -2.28
C LEU A 216 -7.63 10.10 -3.13
N ARG A 217 -8.27 9.10 -3.73
CA ARG A 217 -7.56 7.95 -4.32
C ARG A 217 -8.31 7.30 -5.48
N VAL A 218 -7.58 6.74 -6.44
CA VAL A 218 -8.17 5.82 -7.43
C VAL A 218 -8.25 4.43 -6.80
N ILE A 219 -9.42 3.82 -6.91
CA ILE A 219 -9.67 2.44 -6.52
C ILE A 219 -10.46 1.73 -7.62
N ARG A 220 -10.56 0.40 -7.51
CA ARG A 220 -11.51 -0.37 -8.31
C ARG A 220 -12.92 -0.27 -7.70
N GLY A 221 -13.88 0.20 -8.49
CA GLY A 221 -15.29 0.25 -8.14
C GLY A 221 -15.93 -1.15 -8.10
N ASN A 222 -17.16 -1.23 -7.56
CA ASN A 222 -17.89 -2.49 -7.42
C ASN A 222 -18.24 -3.14 -8.77
N ASP A 223 -18.40 -2.34 -9.82
CA ASP A 223 -18.60 -2.77 -11.21
C ASP A 223 -17.30 -3.19 -11.90
N GLY A 224 -16.17 -3.06 -11.21
CA GLY A 224 -14.84 -3.35 -11.72
C GLY A 224 -14.15 -2.18 -12.43
N SER A 225 -14.85 -1.07 -12.64
CA SER A 225 -14.32 0.14 -13.30
C SER A 225 -13.47 0.99 -12.34
N PRO A 226 -12.49 1.76 -12.82
CA PRO A 226 -11.76 2.69 -11.97
C PRO A 226 -12.67 3.85 -11.51
N VAL A 227 -12.64 4.13 -10.21
CA VAL A 227 -13.35 5.26 -9.58
C VAL A 227 -12.39 6.06 -8.72
N VAL A 228 -12.62 7.35 -8.62
CA VAL A 228 -11.98 8.19 -7.61
C VAL A 228 -12.85 8.17 -6.36
N GLN A 229 -12.26 7.80 -5.23
CA GLN A 229 -12.91 7.81 -3.93
C GLN A 229 -12.38 8.98 -3.09
N LEU A 230 -13.30 9.81 -2.63
CA LEU A 230 -13.09 10.72 -1.52
C LEU A 230 -13.58 10.02 -0.24
N ARG A 231 -12.70 9.82 0.72
CA ARG A 231 -13.04 9.18 2.00
C ARG A 231 -12.61 10.05 3.16
N ARG A 232 -13.51 10.27 4.12
CA ARG A 232 -13.17 10.83 5.43
C ARG A 232 -13.35 9.76 6.50
N GLN A 233 -12.34 9.59 7.34
CA GLN A 233 -12.45 8.77 8.53
C GLN A 233 -12.13 9.63 9.75
N THR A 234 -12.94 9.49 10.79
CA THR A 234 -12.78 10.18 12.07
C THR A 234 -12.82 9.13 13.17
N TYR A 235 -11.88 9.22 14.11
CA TYR A 235 -11.78 8.37 15.27
C TYR A 235 -11.68 9.26 16.51
N ASP A 236 -12.58 9.08 17.47
CA ASP A 236 -12.62 9.86 18.72
C ASP A 236 -12.00 9.12 19.91
N GLY A 237 -11.21 8.07 19.64
CA GLY A 237 -10.70 7.15 20.66
C GLY A 237 -11.62 5.98 20.98
N ASN A 238 -12.89 6.00 20.54
CA ASN A 238 -13.87 4.94 20.82
C ASN A 238 -14.63 4.47 19.56
N THR A 239 -14.99 5.39 18.67
CA THR A 239 -15.86 5.18 17.52
C THR A 239 -15.15 5.59 16.25
N LEU A 240 -15.11 4.69 15.26
CA LEU A 240 -14.71 5.03 13.90
C LEU A 240 -15.94 5.46 13.10
N ALA A 241 -15.98 6.71 12.68
CA ALA A 241 -16.90 7.21 11.66
C ALA A 241 -16.23 7.19 10.28
N ASN A 242 -16.94 6.73 9.25
CA ASN A 242 -16.43 6.67 7.89
C ASN A 242 -17.47 7.25 6.92
N GLN A 243 -17.05 8.21 6.11
CA GLN A 243 -17.83 8.79 5.02
C GLN A 243 -17.07 8.56 3.73
N SER A 244 -17.74 8.01 2.71
CA SER A 244 -17.11 7.71 1.43
C SER A 244 -18.00 8.17 0.29
N PHE A 245 -17.39 8.83 -0.68
CA PHE A 245 -18.02 9.30 -1.91
C PHE A 245 -17.18 8.82 -3.09
N THR A 246 -17.83 8.44 -4.18
CA THR A 246 -17.13 7.92 -5.36
C THR A 246 -17.62 8.61 -6.62
N LEU A 247 -16.69 8.90 -7.52
CA LEU A 247 -16.97 9.41 -8.86
C LEU A 247 -16.31 8.48 -9.89
N SER A 248 -17.04 8.18 -10.97
CA SER A 248 -16.52 7.37 -12.06
C SER A 248 -15.45 8.15 -12.84
N VAL A 249 -14.29 7.52 -13.09
CA VAL A 249 -13.26 8.12 -13.96
C VAL A 249 -13.79 8.24 -15.38
N ALA A 250 -14.46 7.21 -15.90
CA ALA A 250 -15.07 7.26 -17.23
C ALA A 250 -16.17 8.33 -17.33
N GLY A 251 -16.97 8.51 -16.27
CA GLY A 251 -18.00 9.54 -16.21
C GLY A 251 -17.47 10.97 -16.03
N ALA A 252 -16.17 11.11 -15.75
CA ALA A 252 -15.49 12.40 -15.61
C ALA A 252 -14.90 12.93 -16.93
N LEU A 253 -14.82 12.08 -17.95
CA LEU A 253 -14.29 12.43 -19.27
C LEU A 253 -15.23 13.38 -20.01
N ASP A 254 -14.62 14.27 -20.81
CA ASP A 254 -15.34 15.11 -21.75
C ASP A 254 -15.77 14.32 -22.99
N SER A 255 -16.69 14.89 -23.77
CA SER A 255 -17.27 14.21 -24.92
C SER A 255 -16.20 13.86 -25.97
N GLY A 256 -16.15 12.59 -26.37
CA GLY A 256 -15.22 12.08 -27.38
C GLY A 256 -14.00 11.36 -26.82
N TRP A 257 -13.77 11.42 -25.50
CA TRP A 257 -12.65 10.76 -24.84
C TRP A 257 -13.05 9.45 -24.16
N THR A 258 -12.08 8.55 -24.00
CA THR A 258 -12.25 7.24 -23.36
C THR A 258 -11.17 7.00 -22.30
N LEU A 259 -11.35 5.97 -21.46
CA LEU A 259 -10.35 5.61 -20.45
C LEU A 259 -8.99 5.23 -21.05
N ALA A 260 -8.94 4.80 -22.32
CA ALA A 260 -7.70 4.48 -23.00
C ALA A 260 -6.86 5.72 -23.34
N ASP A 261 -7.48 6.90 -23.37
CA ASP A 261 -6.81 8.16 -23.67
C ASP A 261 -6.17 8.78 -22.42
N VAL A 262 -6.60 8.37 -21.22
CA VAL A 262 -6.12 8.89 -19.95
C VAL A 262 -4.71 8.39 -19.66
N ALA A 263 -3.74 9.31 -19.61
CA ALA A 263 -2.37 9.00 -19.26
C ALA A 263 -2.01 9.44 -17.83
N LEU A 264 -2.64 10.53 -17.37
CA LEU A 264 -2.37 11.12 -16.06
C LEU A 264 -3.67 11.37 -15.30
N ILE A 265 -3.58 11.25 -13.98
CA ILE A 265 -4.61 11.75 -13.06
C ILE A 265 -3.96 12.67 -12.04
N GLU A 266 -4.52 13.87 -11.92
CA GLU A 266 -4.19 14.83 -10.89
C GLU A 266 -5.22 14.73 -9.76
N PHE A 267 -4.74 14.69 -8.52
CA PHE A 267 -5.58 14.86 -7.34
C PHE A 267 -5.33 16.22 -6.73
N ASN A 268 -6.41 16.94 -6.43
CA ASN A 268 -6.35 18.25 -5.79
C ASN A 268 -7.17 18.24 -4.50
N LEU A 269 -6.56 18.73 -3.44
CA LEU A 269 -7.24 19.04 -2.19
C LEU A 269 -6.96 20.50 -1.85
N HIS A 270 -8.01 21.30 -1.75
CA HIS A 270 -7.94 22.73 -1.51
C HIS A 270 -8.70 23.10 -0.24
N TYR A 271 -8.04 23.82 0.67
CA TYR A 271 -8.60 24.34 1.90
C TYR A 271 -8.51 25.86 1.93
N ASN A 272 -9.62 26.52 2.24
CA ASN A 272 -9.70 27.99 2.31
C ASN A 272 -10.05 28.43 3.74
N THR A 273 -9.27 29.32 4.35
CA THR A 273 -9.55 29.81 5.71
C THR A 273 -10.78 30.70 5.81
N GLY A 274 -11.11 31.42 4.74
CA GLY A 274 -12.32 32.25 4.65
C GLY A 274 -13.61 31.43 4.58
N ASN A 275 -13.50 30.16 4.19
CA ASN A 275 -14.57 29.16 4.27
C ASN A 275 -13.94 27.81 4.63
N PRO A 276 -13.80 27.48 5.94
CA PRO A 276 -12.90 26.45 6.47
C PRO A 276 -13.39 25.02 6.16
N VAL A 277 -13.43 24.70 4.87
CA VAL A 277 -13.80 23.42 4.31
C VAL A 277 -12.73 22.99 3.32
N LEU A 278 -12.49 21.68 3.29
CA LEU A 278 -11.69 21.03 2.28
C LEU A 278 -12.58 20.69 1.08
N LEU A 279 -12.15 21.16 -0.08
CA LEU A 279 -12.65 20.80 -1.38
C LEU A 279 -11.72 19.74 -1.99
N ALA A 280 -12.31 18.81 -2.73
CA ALA A 280 -11.58 17.74 -3.39
C ALA A 280 -12.00 17.68 -4.86
N SER A 281 -11.01 17.60 -5.76
CA SER A 281 -11.24 17.39 -7.18
C SER A 281 -10.16 16.50 -7.77
N PHE A 282 -10.42 16.02 -8.98
CA PHE A 282 -9.41 15.37 -9.80
C PHE A 282 -9.57 15.81 -11.24
N ASN A 283 -8.44 15.88 -11.95
CA ASN A 283 -8.37 16.17 -13.38
C ASN A 283 -7.73 14.98 -14.10
N LEU A 284 -8.13 14.79 -15.35
CA LEU A 284 -7.66 13.73 -16.23
C LEU A 284 -6.99 14.39 -17.42
N SER A 285 -5.77 13.97 -17.71
CA SER A 285 -5.04 14.47 -18.88
C SER A 285 -4.69 13.32 -19.80
N ASP A 286 -4.76 13.60 -21.10
CA ASP A 286 -4.28 12.66 -22.12
C ASP A 286 -2.76 12.53 -22.06
N ALA A 287 -2.21 11.70 -22.92
CA ALA A 287 -0.77 11.55 -22.99
C ALA A 287 -0.10 12.88 -23.33
N LEU A 288 -0.66 13.67 -24.27
CA LEU A 288 -0.21 15.03 -24.60
C LEU A 288 -0.12 15.87 -23.32
N GLY A 289 -1.05 15.76 -22.39
CA GLY A 289 -1.18 16.67 -21.25
C GLY A 289 -2.28 17.70 -21.48
N ASN A 290 -3.16 17.47 -22.46
CA ASN A 290 -4.41 18.19 -22.57
C ASN A 290 -5.36 17.68 -21.49
N ASP A 291 -6.07 18.60 -20.86
CA ASP A 291 -7.17 18.22 -19.99
C ASP A 291 -8.30 17.61 -20.84
N ILE A 292 -8.66 16.37 -20.52
CA ILE A 292 -9.69 15.59 -21.20
C ILE A 292 -10.87 15.25 -20.29
N GLY A 293 -10.85 15.79 -19.08
CA GLY A 293 -11.93 15.66 -18.12
C GLY A 293 -11.48 15.97 -16.70
N GLY A 294 -12.44 15.89 -15.77
CA GLY A 294 -12.20 16.19 -14.37
C GLY A 294 -13.50 16.46 -13.65
N ARG A 295 -13.52 16.24 -12.33
CA ARG A 295 -14.69 16.48 -11.49
C ARG A 295 -14.29 16.95 -10.11
N THR A 296 -15.13 17.81 -9.54
CA THR A 296 -15.08 18.22 -8.14
C THR A 296 -16.14 17.48 -7.36
N PHE A 297 -15.77 16.96 -6.19
CA PHE A 297 -16.75 16.41 -5.25
C PHE A 297 -17.61 17.54 -4.71
N SER A 298 -18.93 17.35 -4.70
CA SER A 298 -19.85 18.35 -4.11
C SER A 298 -19.74 18.42 -2.58
N GLN A 299 -19.11 17.42 -1.96
CA GLN A 299 -18.94 17.33 -0.52
C GLN A 299 -17.85 18.27 -0.03
N GLN A 300 -18.17 19.01 1.03
CA GLN A 300 -17.26 19.87 1.75
C GLN A 300 -16.91 19.18 3.07
N LEU A 301 -15.62 18.96 3.31
CA LEU A 301 -15.16 18.20 4.47
C LEU A 301 -14.43 19.10 5.46
N GLY A 302 -14.75 18.99 6.76
CA GLY A 302 -13.90 19.54 7.81
C GLY A 302 -12.67 18.64 8.01
N ILE A 303 -11.49 19.24 8.09
CA ILE A 303 -10.22 18.50 8.28
C ILE A 303 -9.57 18.71 9.64
N PHE A 304 -9.95 19.75 10.38
CA PHE A 304 -9.42 20.05 11.71
C PHE A 304 -10.53 19.82 12.74
N SER A 305 -10.29 18.98 13.75
CA SER A 305 -11.26 18.70 14.82
C SER A 305 -10.66 18.93 16.21
N GLY A 306 -9.94 20.05 16.38
CA GLY A 306 -9.27 20.42 17.62
C GLY A 306 -7.75 20.48 17.49
N GLU A 307 -7.19 19.92 16.42
CA GLU A 307 -5.76 19.99 16.10
C GLU A 307 -5.39 21.25 15.32
N ALA A 308 -4.15 21.70 15.52
CA ALA A 308 -3.61 22.87 14.86
C ALA A 308 -2.93 22.56 13.52
N PHE A 309 -2.93 21.31 13.04
CA PHE A 309 -2.20 20.96 11.82
C PHE A 309 -2.68 19.72 11.08
N SER A 310 -2.23 19.57 9.83
CA SER A 310 -2.41 18.38 9.01
C SER A 310 -1.11 17.98 8.32
N THR A 311 -0.98 16.70 8.02
CA THR A 311 0.14 16.06 7.36
C THR A 311 -0.30 15.61 5.99
N PHE A 312 0.47 15.96 4.96
CA PHE A 312 0.26 15.49 3.61
C PHE A 312 1.04 14.20 3.36
N THR A 313 0.36 13.21 2.80
CA THR A 313 0.93 11.92 2.42
C THR A 313 0.44 11.50 1.05
N VAL A 314 1.29 10.82 0.31
CA VAL A 314 0.98 10.21 -0.98
C VAL A 314 1.40 8.76 -0.94
N GLY A 315 0.75 7.90 -1.71
CA GLY A 315 1.17 6.51 -1.78
C GLY A 315 0.10 5.57 -2.27
N THR A 316 0.35 4.30 -1.98
CA THR A 316 -0.44 3.17 -2.46
C THR A 316 -0.91 2.31 -1.28
N PHE A 317 -1.93 1.51 -1.54
CA PHE A 317 -2.39 0.49 -0.62
C PHE A 317 -2.73 -0.78 -1.37
N TYR A 318 -2.58 -1.91 -0.68
CA TYR A 318 -2.84 -3.24 -1.18
C TYR A 318 -3.54 -4.03 -0.08
N THR A 319 -4.80 -4.36 -0.27
CA THR A 319 -5.60 -5.16 0.65
C THR A 319 -5.79 -6.54 0.07
N GLU A 320 -5.44 -7.53 0.86
CA GLU A 320 -5.54 -8.94 0.48
C GLU A 320 -6.43 -9.68 1.44
N ALA A 321 -7.11 -10.72 0.94
CA ALA A 321 -7.70 -11.71 1.83
C ALA A 321 -6.56 -12.46 2.54
N VAL A 322 -6.68 -12.60 3.85
CA VAL A 322 -5.81 -13.49 4.63
C VAL A 322 -5.98 -14.89 4.04
N PRO A 323 -4.90 -15.55 3.60
CA PRO A 323 -5.00 -16.94 3.17
C PRO A 323 -5.57 -17.75 4.33
N GLU A 324 -6.78 -18.29 4.17
CA GLU A 324 -7.27 -19.27 5.13
C GLU A 324 -6.23 -20.41 5.16
N PRO A 325 -5.81 -20.90 6.35
CA PRO A 325 -4.97 -22.07 6.40
C PRO A 325 -5.70 -23.17 5.63
N ALA A 326 -5.16 -23.55 4.47
CA ALA A 326 -5.93 -24.32 3.50
C ALA A 326 -6.58 -25.50 4.21
N THR A 327 -7.89 -25.68 4.04
CA THR A 327 -8.68 -26.71 4.74
C THR A 327 -8.06 -28.10 4.60
N VAL A 328 -7.28 -28.32 3.53
CA VAL A 328 -6.43 -29.49 3.26
C VAL A 328 -5.36 -29.72 4.33
N TRP A 329 -4.74 -28.68 4.91
CA TRP A 329 -3.79 -28.78 6.01
C TRP A 329 -4.45 -29.19 7.32
N LEU A 330 -5.63 -28.65 7.62
CA LEU A 330 -6.41 -29.00 8.81
C LEU A 330 -6.97 -30.43 8.70
N LEU A 331 -7.54 -30.79 7.55
CA LEU A 331 -8.08 -32.13 7.30
C LEU A 331 -6.97 -33.17 7.11
N GLY A 332 -5.89 -32.84 6.40
CA GLY A 332 -4.75 -33.71 6.17
C GLY A 332 -3.91 -33.95 7.42
N GLY A 333 -3.65 -32.89 8.20
CA GLY A 333 -3.00 -32.99 9.51
C GLY A 333 -3.85 -33.78 10.52
N GLY A 334 -5.16 -33.53 10.54
CA GLY A 334 -6.12 -34.30 11.35
C GLY A 334 -6.18 -35.78 10.98
N ALA A 335 -6.21 -36.11 9.69
CA ALA A 335 -6.21 -37.49 9.20
C ALA A 335 -4.89 -38.21 9.49
N ALA A 336 -3.75 -37.54 9.35
CA ALA A 336 -2.44 -38.10 9.68
C ALA A 336 -2.31 -38.41 11.19
N LEU A 337 -2.77 -37.50 12.06
CA LEU A 337 -2.79 -37.72 13.50
C LEU A 337 -3.73 -38.88 13.90
N LEU A 338 -4.88 -39.01 13.25
CA LEU A 338 -5.80 -40.14 13.46
C LEU A 338 -5.19 -41.47 13.03
N LEU A 339 -4.44 -41.52 11.92
CA LEU A 339 -3.74 -42.72 11.46
C LEU A 339 -2.60 -43.12 12.41
N VAL A 340 -1.84 -42.15 12.94
CA VAL A 340 -0.80 -42.40 13.95
C VAL A 340 -1.44 -42.91 15.27
N ALA A 341 -2.55 -42.32 15.69
CA ALA A 341 -3.28 -42.75 16.88
C ALA A 341 -3.90 -44.15 16.73
N GLN A 342 -4.43 -44.47 15.55
CA GLN A 342 -4.93 -45.82 15.24
C GLN A 342 -3.81 -46.86 15.25
N ARG A 343 -2.66 -46.58 14.64
CA ARG A 343 -1.52 -47.51 14.65
C ARG A 343 -0.99 -47.79 16.06
N ARG A 344 -0.94 -46.77 16.94
CA ARG A 344 -0.55 -46.96 18.35
C ARG A 344 -1.53 -47.83 19.13
N ARG A 345 -2.85 -47.70 18.90
CA ARG A 345 -3.86 -48.57 19.53
C ARG A 345 -3.79 -50.02 19.07
N SER A 346 -3.43 -50.26 17.81
CA SER A 346 -3.26 -51.62 17.27
C SER A 346 -2.02 -52.33 17.82
N ALA A 347 -0.96 -51.59 18.16
CA ALA A 347 0.27 -52.14 18.75
C ALA A 347 0.07 -52.59 20.21
N ILE A 348 -0.71 -51.83 21.00
CA ILE A 348 -0.97 -52.13 22.43
C ILE A 348 -1.84 -53.39 22.62
N ARG A 349 -2.63 -53.81 21.61
CA ARG A 349 -3.47 -55.04 21.68
C ARG A 349 -2.73 -56.34 21.35
N ARG A 350 -1.42 -56.30 21.08
CA ARG A 350 -0.60 -57.48 20.78
C ARG A 350 0.48 -57.71 21.82
N GLU A 351 0.10 -57.77 23.10
CA GLU A 351 0.90 -58.50 24.08
C GLU A 351 0.26 -59.88 24.29
N PRO A 352 0.95 -60.98 23.91
CA PRO A 352 0.52 -62.31 24.30
C PRO A 352 0.77 -62.50 25.80
N ARG A 353 -0.21 -63.11 26.49
CA ARG A 353 -0.01 -63.66 27.84
C ARG A 353 0.91 -64.88 27.80
#